data_AF-W2CV42-F1
#
_entry.id   AF-W2CV42-F1
#
_cell.length_a   1.000
_cell.length_b   1.000
_cell.length_c   1.000
_cell.angle_alpha   90.00
_cell.angle_beta   90.00
_cell.angle_gamma   90.00
#
_symmetry.space_group_name_H-M   'P 1'
#
loop_
_entity.id
_entity.type
_entity.pdbx_description
1 polymer ?
#
loop_
_entity_poly.entity_id
_entity_poly.type
_entity_poly.pdbx_seq_one_letter_code
_entity_poly.pdbx_strand_id
1 'polypeptide(L)'
;QKWEGEVNEEVDLNEKAARSVHTKALLEKDEERDKLLTHLFGIIRFNHYSPVQATAQAAEKLDSIFGKYIAANIQREGFEDESGHIVGLLNDAAPYTAEIAALGLTDTITQLKTVNDAYEALRKERRSETVTAKTEALKVLRPKTDASYEYICSYIEAAYITATSDDVKTLIERLVSDMNQVITDFKGSHKSSLAQKKAAKDPKEPKE
;
A
#
# COMPACT_ATOMS: atom_id res chain seq x y z
N GLN A 1 -5.41 28.56 18.06
CA GLN A 1 -6.02 29.14 16.85
C GLN A 1 -5.14 29.03 15.60
N LYS A 2 -3.94 29.64 15.50
CA LYS A 2 -3.10 29.50 14.28
C LYS A 2 -2.36 28.15 14.19
N TRP A 3 -1.67 27.77 15.27
CA TRP A 3 -0.93 26.51 15.36
C TRP A 3 -1.81 25.26 15.17
N GLU A 4 -3.00 25.22 15.79
CA GLU A 4 -3.97 24.13 15.60
C GLU A 4 -4.39 23.98 14.13
N GLY A 5 -4.54 25.08 13.39
CA GLY A 5 -4.86 25.05 11.97
C GLY A 5 -3.75 24.43 11.13
N GLU A 6 -2.50 24.79 11.39
CA GLU A 6 -1.32 24.27 10.69
C GLU A 6 -1.11 22.77 10.99
N VAL A 7 -1.29 22.35 12.25
CA VAL A 7 -1.21 20.94 12.64
C VAL A 7 -2.36 20.11 12.02
N ASN A 8 -3.58 20.64 12.01
CA ASN A 8 -4.71 19.96 11.37
C ASN A 8 -4.53 19.82 9.85
N GLU A 9 -3.90 20.80 9.21
CA GLU A 9 -3.55 20.75 7.78
C GLU A 9 -2.51 19.65 7.51
N GLU A 10 -1.52 19.45 8.40
CA GLU A 10 -0.55 18.34 8.29
C GLU A 10 -1.25 16.96 8.39
N VAL A 11 -2.21 16.83 9.32
CA VAL A 11 -2.99 15.60 9.52
C VAL A 11 -3.90 15.32 8.32
N ASP A 12 -4.63 16.32 7.83
CA ASP A 12 -5.55 16.19 6.68
C ASP A 12 -4.80 15.88 5.37
N LEU A 13 -3.62 16.47 5.15
CA LEU A 13 -2.75 16.09 4.04
C LEU A 13 -2.32 14.62 4.10
N ASN A 14 -2.07 14.10 5.30
CA ASN A 14 -1.71 12.70 5.48
C ASN A 14 -2.90 11.76 5.19
N GLU A 15 -4.12 12.17 5.55
CA GLU A 15 -5.37 11.42 5.30
C GLU A 15 -5.84 11.49 3.84
N LYS A 16 -5.83 12.67 3.20
CA LYS A 16 -6.22 12.83 1.78
C LYS A 16 -5.34 12.05 0.83
N ALA A 17 -4.04 11.99 1.12
CA ALA A 17 -3.11 11.16 0.38
C ALA A 17 -3.42 9.66 0.49
N ALA A 18 -4.15 9.22 1.52
CA ALA A 18 -4.61 7.84 1.66
C ALA A 18 -5.91 7.55 0.87
N ARG A 19 -6.71 8.58 0.51
CA ARG A 19 -8.02 8.46 -0.17
C ARG A 19 -7.99 8.91 -1.65
N SER A 20 -6.84 8.86 -2.32
CA SER A 20 -6.71 9.41 -3.68
C SER A 20 -7.60 8.73 -4.73
N VAL A 21 -7.92 9.47 -5.80
CA VAL A 21 -8.69 9.04 -7.00
C VAL A 21 -8.21 7.71 -7.57
N HIS A 22 -6.90 7.46 -7.46
CA HIS A 22 -6.26 6.21 -7.85
C HIS A 22 -6.80 4.98 -7.14
N THR A 23 -7.35 5.12 -5.93
CA THR A 23 -7.94 4.01 -5.18
C THR A 23 -9.16 3.44 -5.90
N LYS A 24 -10.00 4.30 -6.49
CA LYS A 24 -11.17 3.85 -7.25
C LYS A 24 -10.76 3.18 -8.56
N ALA A 25 -9.85 3.80 -9.31
CA ALA A 25 -9.34 3.25 -10.56
C ALA A 25 -8.60 1.91 -10.36
N LEU A 26 -7.86 1.76 -9.27
CA LEU A 26 -7.21 0.49 -8.92
C LEU A 26 -8.24 -0.60 -8.61
N LEU A 27 -9.30 -0.29 -7.85
CA LEU A 27 -10.36 -1.26 -7.55
C LEU A 27 -11.12 -1.69 -8.81
N GLU A 28 -11.41 -0.75 -9.71
CA GLU A 28 -12.06 -1.07 -10.99
C GLU A 28 -11.19 -2.00 -11.85
N LYS A 29 -9.89 -1.74 -11.91
CA LYS A 29 -8.93 -2.59 -12.63
C LYS A 29 -8.77 -3.95 -11.98
N ASP A 30 -8.78 -4.02 -10.66
CA ASP A 30 -8.78 -5.26 -9.91
C ASP A 30 -10.00 -6.12 -10.23
N GLU A 31 -11.20 -5.52 -10.23
CA GLU A 31 -12.43 -6.21 -10.61
C GLU A 31 -12.39 -6.73 -12.05
N GLU A 32 -11.74 -6.01 -12.98
CA GLU A 32 -11.50 -6.49 -14.34
C GLU A 32 -10.57 -7.72 -14.36
N ARG A 33 -9.49 -7.73 -13.56
CA ARG A 33 -8.59 -8.90 -13.42
C ARG A 33 -9.33 -10.11 -12.87
N ASP A 34 -10.11 -9.92 -11.80
CA ASP A 34 -10.95 -10.94 -11.18
C ASP A 34 -11.90 -11.61 -12.17
N LYS A 35 -12.57 -10.80 -13.00
CA LYS A 35 -13.49 -11.30 -14.04
C LYS A 35 -12.76 -12.11 -15.09
N LEU A 36 -11.59 -11.66 -15.54
CA LEU A 36 -10.78 -12.36 -16.54
C LEU A 36 -10.24 -13.69 -16.00
N LEU A 37 -9.76 -13.71 -14.75
CA LEU A 37 -9.31 -14.94 -14.07
C LEU A 37 -10.47 -15.92 -13.85
N THR A 38 -11.63 -15.41 -13.42
CA THR A 38 -12.84 -16.24 -13.25
C THR A 38 -13.28 -16.85 -14.59
N HIS A 39 -13.26 -16.06 -15.67
CA HIS A 39 -13.56 -16.54 -17.01
C HIS A 39 -12.55 -17.60 -17.47
N LEU A 40 -11.24 -17.32 -17.35
CA LEU A 40 -10.16 -18.23 -17.72
C LEU A 40 -10.30 -19.59 -17.04
N PHE A 41 -10.38 -19.60 -15.70
CA PHE A 41 -10.50 -20.84 -14.93
C PHE A 41 -11.82 -21.54 -15.16
N GLY A 42 -12.91 -20.78 -15.36
CA GLY A 42 -14.21 -21.33 -15.72
C GLY A 42 -14.19 -22.10 -17.04
N ILE A 43 -13.60 -21.51 -18.08
CA ILE A 43 -13.49 -22.13 -19.41
C ILE A 43 -12.67 -23.41 -19.36
N ILE A 44 -11.52 -23.40 -18.67
CA ILE A 44 -10.70 -24.60 -18.50
C ILE A 44 -11.54 -25.71 -17.83
N ARG A 45 -12.17 -25.39 -16.71
CA ARG A 45 -12.99 -26.34 -15.94
C ARG A 45 -14.13 -26.95 -16.75
N PHE A 46 -14.88 -26.14 -17.48
CA PHE A 46 -16.02 -26.65 -18.26
C PHE A 46 -15.59 -27.47 -19.48
N ASN A 47 -14.45 -27.16 -20.09
CA ASN A 47 -13.98 -27.87 -21.27
C ASN A 47 -13.46 -29.27 -20.98
N HIS A 48 -13.21 -29.64 -19.73
CA HIS A 48 -13.00 -31.05 -19.34
C HIS A 48 -14.16 -31.96 -19.76
N TYR A 49 -15.38 -31.42 -19.79
CA TYR A 49 -16.59 -32.16 -20.14
C TYR A 49 -16.94 -32.01 -21.63
N SER A 50 -16.05 -31.43 -22.44
CA SER A 50 -16.31 -31.24 -23.86
C SER A 50 -16.47 -32.58 -24.58
N PRO A 51 -17.47 -32.74 -25.46
CA PRO A 51 -17.60 -33.93 -26.30
C PRO A 51 -16.51 -34.01 -27.38
N VAL A 52 -15.78 -32.92 -27.61
CA VAL A 52 -14.65 -32.86 -28.54
C VAL A 52 -13.37 -33.26 -27.79
N GLN A 53 -12.83 -34.43 -28.11
CA GLN A 53 -11.68 -35.01 -27.39
C GLN A 53 -10.45 -34.10 -27.36
N ALA A 54 -10.15 -33.41 -28.47
CA ALA A 54 -9.03 -32.48 -28.54
C ALA A 54 -9.19 -31.29 -27.56
N THR A 55 -10.42 -30.79 -27.42
CA THR A 55 -10.76 -29.71 -26.48
C THR A 55 -10.64 -30.17 -25.03
N ALA A 56 -11.13 -31.37 -24.72
CA ALA A 56 -11.02 -31.95 -23.37
C ALA A 56 -9.56 -32.19 -22.96
N GLN A 57 -8.73 -32.70 -23.88
CA GLN A 57 -7.29 -32.90 -23.63
C GLN A 57 -6.52 -31.58 -23.46
N ALA A 58 -6.87 -30.55 -24.24
CA ALA A 58 -6.30 -29.21 -24.07
C ALA A 58 -6.65 -28.63 -22.69
N ALA A 59 -7.90 -28.78 -22.26
CA ALA A 59 -8.35 -28.36 -20.93
C ALA A 59 -7.62 -29.11 -19.80
N GLU A 60 -7.52 -30.44 -19.88
CA GLU A 60 -6.79 -31.24 -18.89
C GLU A 60 -5.32 -30.84 -18.78
N LYS A 61 -4.67 -30.56 -19.91
CA LYS A 61 -3.30 -30.07 -19.92
C LYS A 61 -3.18 -28.70 -19.27
N LEU A 62 -4.05 -27.74 -19.62
CA LEU A 62 -4.02 -26.40 -19.02
C LEU A 62 -4.38 -26.42 -17.54
N ASP A 63 -5.29 -27.28 -17.10
CA ASP A 63 -5.62 -27.47 -15.68
C ASP A 63 -4.40 -27.98 -14.90
N SER A 64 -3.62 -28.91 -15.46
CA SER A 64 -2.39 -29.39 -14.82
C SER A 64 -1.33 -28.30 -14.62
N ILE A 65 -1.28 -27.31 -15.53
CA ILE A 65 -0.33 -26.19 -15.49
C ILE A 65 -0.82 -25.10 -14.55
N PHE A 66 -2.11 -24.76 -14.64
CA PHE A 66 -2.70 -23.66 -13.88
C PHE A 66 -3.29 -24.08 -12.53
N GLY A 67 -3.28 -25.38 -12.21
CA GLY A 67 -3.85 -25.93 -10.99
C GLY A 67 -3.34 -25.27 -9.71
N LYS A 68 -2.07 -24.85 -9.68
CA LYS A 68 -1.51 -24.08 -8.55
C LYS A 68 -2.19 -22.72 -8.35
N TYR A 69 -2.53 -22.02 -9.43
CA TYR A 69 -3.24 -20.73 -9.38
C TYR A 69 -4.72 -20.91 -9.07
N ILE A 70 -5.34 -21.97 -9.58
CA ILE A 70 -6.74 -22.32 -9.29
C ILE A 70 -6.90 -22.68 -7.81
N ALA A 71 -5.99 -23.49 -7.27
CA ALA A 71 -6.01 -23.91 -5.87
C ALA A 71 -5.72 -22.75 -4.91
N ALA A 72 -4.80 -21.84 -5.28
CA ALA A 72 -4.53 -20.62 -4.55
C ALA A 72 -5.69 -19.61 -4.62
N ASN A 73 -6.59 -19.75 -5.60
CA ASN A 73 -7.74 -18.88 -5.80
C ASN A 73 -7.30 -17.41 -5.91
N ILE A 74 -6.33 -17.17 -6.80
CA ILE A 74 -5.56 -15.92 -6.89
C ILE A 74 -6.41 -14.66 -7.09
N GLN A 75 -7.61 -14.79 -7.68
CA GLN A 75 -8.61 -13.71 -7.83
C GLN A 75 -9.29 -13.28 -6.51
N ARG A 76 -8.79 -13.74 -5.36
CA ARG A 76 -9.27 -13.34 -4.02
C ARG A 76 -8.12 -12.97 -3.08
N GLU A 77 -6.89 -12.99 -3.59
CA GLU A 77 -5.71 -12.66 -2.80
C GLU A 77 -5.53 -11.15 -2.64
N GLY A 78 -4.54 -10.75 -1.84
CA GLY A 78 -4.12 -9.36 -1.79
C GLY A 78 -3.57 -8.92 -3.13
N PHE A 79 -3.81 -7.65 -3.51
CA PHE A 79 -3.49 -7.14 -4.84
C PHE A 79 -2.03 -7.36 -5.31
N GLU A 80 -1.07 -7.37 -4.39
CA GLU A 80 0.34 -7.60 -4.73
C GLU A 80 0.63 -9.06 -5.06
N ASP A 81 0.06 -9.97 -4.27
CA ASP A 81 0.22 -11.40 -4.45
C ASP A 81 -0.48 -11.83 -5.75
N GLU A 82 -1.70 -11.30 -5.99
CA GLU A 82 -2.43 -11.49 -7.25
C GLU A 82 -1.61 -11.00 -8.45
N SER A 83 -1.07 -9.77 -8.42
CA SER A 83 -0.21 -9.24 -9.50
C SER A 83 0.97 -10.20 -9.80
N GLY A 84 1.63 -10.70 -8.74
CA GLY A 84 2.73 -11.65 -8.88
C GLY A 84 2.30 -12.97 -9.50
N HIS A 85 1.17 -13.52 -9.05
CA HIS A 85 0.62 -14.75 -9.58
C HIS A 85 0.12 -14.62 -11.01
N ILE A 86 -0.48 -13.48 -11.41
CA ILE A 86 -0.85 -13.22 -12.80
C ILE A 86 0.38 -13.22 -13.69
N VAL A 87 1.48 -12.58 -13.28
CA VAL A 87 2.74 -12.61 -14.03
C VAL A 87 3.27 -14.05 -14.15
N GLY A 88 3.24 -14.81 -13.06
CA GLY A 88 3.59 -16.23 -13.08
C GLY A 88 2.73 -17.04 -14.06
N LEU A 89 1.41 -16.85 -14.00
CA LEU A 89 0.45 -17.52 -14.87
C LEU A 89 0.70 -17.20 -16.34
N LEU A 90 0.93 -15.93 -16.68
CA LEU A 90 1.22 -15.50 -18.04
C LEU A 90 2.53 -16.11 -18.57
N ASN A 91 3.55 -16.25 -17.73
CA ASN A 91 4.81 -16.92 -18.09
C ASN A 91 4.59 -18.43 -18.31
N ASP A 92 3.84 -19.07 -17.42
CA ASP A 92 3.52 -20.49 -17.54
C ASP A 92 2.61 -20.78 -18.75
N ALA A 93 1.80 -19.80 -19.18
CA ALA A 93 0.94 -19.89 -20.35
C ALA A 93 1.72 -19.81 -21.68
N ALA A 94 2.87 -19.14 -21.70
CA ALA A 94 3.61 -18.82 -22.93
C ALA A 94 3.98 -20.03 -23.82
N PRO A 95 4.33 -21.21 -23.27
CA PRO A 95 4.63 -22.40 -24.08
C PRO A 95 3.39 -23.11 -24.68
N TYR A 96 2.17 -22.81 -24.20
CA TYR A 96 0.96 -23.59 -24.47
C TYR A 96 -0.06 -22.83 -25.34
N THR A 97 0.44 -22.07 -26.30
CA THR A 97 -0.39 -21.22 -27.17
C THR A 97 -1.40 -22.01 -28.01
N ALA A 98 -1.07 -23.24 -28.41
CA ALA A 98 -1.96 -24.10 -29.18
C ALA A 98 -3.18 -24.55 -28.35
N GLU A 99 -2.96 -24.97 -27.11
CA GLU A 99 -4.01 -25.38 -26.18
C GLU A 99 -4.89 -24.19 -25.76
N ILE A 100 -4.26 -23.04 -25.52
CA ILE A 100 -4.96 -21.78 -25.22
C ILE A 100 -5.86 -21.37 -26.41
N ALA A 101 -5.36 -21.48 -27.64
CA ALA A 101 -6.15 -21.20 -28.84
C ALA A 101 -7.28 -22.21 -29.03
N ALA A 102 -7.04 -23.50 -28.74
CA ALA A 102 -8.06 -24.55 -28.83
C ALA A 102 -9.24 -24.34 -27.89
N LEU A 103 -9.02 -23.66 -26.74
CA LEU A 103 -10.08 -23.27 -25.81
C LEU A 103 -10.63 -21.85 -26.06
N GLY A 104 -10.15 -21.13 -27.07
CA GLY A 104 -10.58 -19.75 -27.34
C GLY A 104 -10.12 -18.72 -26.30
N LEU A 105 -9.04 -19.02 -25.56
CA LEU A 105 -8.57 -18.21 -24.44
C LEU A 105 -7.52 -17.15 -24.81
N THR A 106 -7.10 -17.08 -26.08
CA THR A 106 -6.06 -16.16 -26.55
C THR A 106 -6.36 -14.70 -26.18
N ASP A 107 -7.60 -14.26 -26.41
CA ASP A 107 -8.02 -12.90 -26.10
C ASP A 107 -8.08 -12.66 -24.58
N THR A 108 -8.50 -13.65 -23.80
CA THR A 108 -8.54 -13.57 -22.33
C THR A 108 -7.13 -13.40 -21.76
N ILE A 109 -6.16 -14.18 -22.24
CA ILE A 109 -4.75 -14.08 -21.81
C ILE A 109 -4.16 -12.72 -22.20
N THR A 110 -4.45 -12.25 -23.41
CA THR A 110 -3.97 -10.95 -23.89
C THR A 110 -4.55 -9.81 -23.06
N GLN A 111 -5.86 -9.83 -22.81
CA GLN A 111 -6.54 -8.83 -21.98
C GLN A 111 -6.05 -8.88 -20.52
N LEU A 112 -5.86 -10.06 -19.94
CA LEU A 112 -5.35 -10.22 -18.58
C LEU A 112 -3.98 -9.56 -18.43
N LYS A 113 -3.09 -9.76 -19.42
CA LYS A 113 -1.80 -9.07 -19.46
C LYS A 113 -1.98 -7.55 -19.52
N THR A 114 -2.80 -7.05 -20.44
CA THR A 114 -3.02 -5.60 -20.61
C THR A 114 -3.59 -4.95 -19.34
N VAL A 115 -4.58 -5.58 -18.71
CA VAL A 115 -5.22 -5.05 -17.49
C VAL A 115 -4.23 -5.10 -16.32
N ASN A 116 -3.45 -6.17 -16.18
CA ASN A 116 -2.43 -6.26 -15.14
C ASN A 116 -1.32 -5.22 -15.31
N ASP A 117 -0.83 -5.01 -16.54
CA ASP A 117 0.16 -3.97 -16.83
C ASP A 117 -0.38 -2.57 -16.52
N ALA A 118 -1.66 -2.30 -16.84
CA ALA A 118 -2.33 -1.05 -16.52
C ALA A 118 -2.51 -0.86 -15.00
N TYR A 119 -2.86 -1.93 -14.27
CA TYR A 119 -2.95 -1.92 -12.81
C TYR A 119 -1.60 -1.56 -12.18
N GLU A 120 -0.52 -2.22 -12.61
CA GLU A 120 0.83 -1.96 -12.10
C GLU A 120 1.33 -0.55 -12.44
N ALA A 121 0.97 -0.02 -13.61
CA ALA A 121 1.27 1.37 -13.98
C ALA A 121 0.56 2.37 -13.04
N LEU A 122 -0.75 2.23 -12.83
CA LEU A 122 -1.54 3.06 -11.90
C LEU A 122 -1.01 2.96 -10.47
N ARG A 123 -0.60 1.76 -10.05
CA ARG A 123 -0.05 1.54 -8.73
C ARG A 123 1.28 2.28 -8.53
N LYS A 124 2.15 2.28 -9.54
CA LYS A 124 3.42 3.02 -9.55
C LYS A 124 3.18 4.53 -9.57
N GLU A 125 2.25 5.00 -10.40
CA GLU A 125 1.86 6.40 -10.47
C GLU A 125 1.32 6.90 -9.13
N ARG A 126 0.36 6.19 -8.54
CA ARG A 126 -0.16 6.49 -7.19
C ARG A 126 0.97 6.59 -6.17
N ARG A 127 1.93 5.67 -6.20
CA ARG A 127 3.08 5.70 -5.28
C ARG A 127 3.92 6.95 -5.49
N SER A 128 4.20 7.31 -6.74
CA SER A 128 5.00 8.48 -7.12
C SER A 128 4.32 9.80 -6.74
N GLU A 129 3.04 9.96 -7.10
CA GLU A 129 2.26 11.16 -6.79
C GLU A 129 2.08 11.34 -5.28
N THR A 130 1.76 10.26 -4.57
CA THR A 130 1.61 10.31 -3.10
C THR A 130 2.90 10.78 -2.43
N VAL A 131 4.06 10.29 -2.91
CA VAL A 131 5.36 10.69 -2.35
C VAL A 131 5.69 12.14 -2.72
N THR A 132 5.50 12.53 -3.97
CA THR A 132 5.81 13.89 -4.46
C THR A 132 4.93 14.93 -3.79
N ALA A 133 3.61 14.76 -3.83
CA ALA A 133 2.66 15.68 -3.23
C ALA A 133 2.87 15.82 -1.71
N LYS A 134 3.12 14.71 -1.00
CA LYS A 134 3.47 14.78 0.43
C LYS A 134 4.77 15.53 0.67
N THR A 135 5.80 15.29 -0.14
CA THR A 135 7.11 15.93 0.04
C THR A 135 7.02 17.43 -0.20
N GLU A 136 6.32 17.86 -1.24
CA GLU A 136 6.16 19.29 -1.56
C GLU A 136 5.30 20.00 -0.52
N ALA A 137 4.17 19.40 -0.11
CA ALA A 137 3.32 20.00 0.91
C ALA A 137 4.04 20.10 2.28
N LEU A 138 4.76 19.05 2.70
CA LEU A 138 5.52 19.07 3.96
C LEU A 138 6.70 20.06 3.92
N LYS A 139 7.31 20.33 2.76
CA LYS A 139 8.34 21.37 2.64
C LYS A 139 7.81 22.77 2.96
N VAL A 140 6.53 23.03 2.67
CA VAL A 140 5.90 24.33 2.94
C VAL A 140 5.34 24.40 4.36
N LEU A 141 4.79 23.28 4.86
CA LEU A 141 4.07 23.26 6.12
C LEU A 141 4.99 23.13 7.34
N ARG A 142 6.04 22.29 7.26
CA ARG A 142 6.99 22.10 8.38
C ARG A 142 7.64 23.40 8.86
N PRO A 143 8.15 24.30 7.98
CA PRO A 143 8.71 25.57 8.46
C PRO A 143 7.69 26.45 9.19
N LYS A 144 6.40 26.37 8.86
CA LYS A 144 5.36 27.13 9.57
C LYS A 144 5.11 26.53 10.95
N THR A 145 4.98 25.21 11.02
CA THR A 145 4.79 24.49 12.29
C THR A 145 6.01 24.67 13.21
N ASP A 146 7.23 24.61 12.66
CA ASP A 146 8.49 24.85 13.39
C ASP A 146 8.55 26.29 13.91
N ALA A 147 8.21 27.29 13.10
CA ALA A 147 8.17 28.69 13.53
C ALA A 147 7.13 28.94 14.62
N SER A 148 5.95 28.30 14.53
CA SER A 148 4.92 28.35 15.56
C SER A 148 5.40 27.70 16.87
N TYR A 149 6.15 26.60 16.80
CA TYR A 149 6.77 25.95 17.96
C TYR A 149 7.85 26.84 18.60
N GLU A 150 8.77 27.41 17.81
CA GLU A 150 9.81 28.34 18.28
C GLU A 150 9.21 29.57 18.98
N TYR A 151 8.10 30.10 18.44
CA TYR A 151 7.37 31.20 19.05
C TYR A 151 6.81 30.82 20.42
N ILE A 152 6.21 29.63 20.56
CA ILE A 152 5.70 29.12 21.84
C ILE A 152 6.85 28.95 22.84
N CYS A 153 7.97 28.36 22.43
CA CYS A 153 9.15 28.23 23.29
C CYS A 153 9.66 29.59 23.77
N SER A 154 9.81 30.55 22.87
CA SER A 154 10.25 31.92 23.20
C SER A 154 9.28 32.61 24.17
N TYR A 155 7.98 32.37 24.01
CA TYR A 155 6.95 32.90 24.91
C TYR A 155 7.03 32.26 26.31
N ILE A 156 7.24 30.94 26.39
CA ILE A 156 7.43 30.23 27.66
C ILE A 156 8.68 30.73 28.38
N GLU A 157 9.78 30.93 27.66
CA GLU A 157 11.03 31.50 28.20
C GLU A 157 10.81 32.93 28.73
N ALA A 158 10.15 33.78 27.96
CA ALA A 158 9.82 35.14 28.38
C ALA A 158 8.91 35.16 29.62
N ALA A 159 7.91 34.27 29.68
CA ALA A 159 7.04 34.11 30.84
C ALA A 159 7.83 33.68 32.07
N TYR A 160 8.82 32.80 31.91
CA TYR A 160 9.68 32.36 33.00
C TYR A 160 10.57 33.50 33.53
N ILE A 161 11.20 34.27 32.64
CA ILE A 161 12.07 35.41 33.01
C ILE A 161 11.27 36.52 33.70
N THR A 162 10.05 36.77 33.26
CA THR A 162 9.18 37.83 33.78
C THR A 162 8.34 37.41 35.00
N ALA A 163 8.39 36.14 35.39
CA ALA A 163 7.64 35.62 36.52
C ALA A 163 8.06 36.27 37.85
N THR A 164 7.09 36.86 38.55
CA THR A 164 7.28 37.57 39.83
C THR A 164 7.09 36.70 41.07
N SER A 165 6.65 35.44 40.92
CA SER A 165 6.48 34.47 42.01
C SER A 165 7.12 33.13 41.68
N ASP A 166 7.61 32.44 42.70
CA ASP A 166 8.23 31.13 42.55
C ASP A 166 7.21 30.05 42.16
N ASP A 167 5.96 30.16 42.61
CA ASP A 167 4.87 29.24 42.22
C ASP A 167 4.64 29.24 40.71
N VAL A 168 4.70 30.42 40.06
CA VAL A 168 4.56 30.54 38.61
C VAL A 168 5.76 29.93 37.88
N LYS A 169 6.97 30.07 38.42
CA LYS A 169 8.18 29.45 37.84
C LYS A 169 8.09 27.93 37.90
N THR A 170 7.70 27.36 39.04
CA THR A 170 7.51 25.91 39.19
C THR A 170 6.45 25.37 38.24
N LEU A 171 5.38 26.12 37.99
CA LEU A 171 4.35 25.72 37.03
C LEU A 171 4.87 25.71 35.58
N ILE A 172 5.70 26.68 35.20
CA ILE A 172 6.34 26.74 33.89
C ILE A 172 7.38 25.62 33.72
N GLU A 173 8.20 25.33 34.74
CA GLU A 173 9.17 24.22 34.71
C GLU A 173 8.47 22.87 34.51
N ARG A 174 7.33 22.67 35.19
CA ARG A 174 6.51 21.47 35.02
C ARG A 174 5.98 21.35 33.61
N LEU A 175 5.46 22.43 33.02
CA LEU A 175 5.02 22.44 31.62
C LEU A 175 6.15 22.04 30.66
N VAL A 176 7.35 22.60 30.85
CA VAL A 176 8.53 22.26 30.03
C VAL A 176 8.90 20.78 30.20
N SER A 177 8.86 20.26 31.43
CA SER A 177 9.09 18.84 31.71
C SER A 177 8.08 17.94 30.98
N ASP A 178 6.79 18.28 31.04
CA ASP A 178 5.73 17.52 30.38
C ASP A 178 5.90 17.55 28.85
N MET A 179 6.23 18.70 28.26
CA MET A 179 6.53 18.82 26.83
C MET A 179 7.73 17.95 26.41
N ASN A 180 8.81 17.95 27.20
CA ASN A 180 9.99 17.14 26.93
C ASN A 180 9.70 15.63 27.05
N GLN A 181 8.83 15.23 27.97
CA GLN A 181 8.42 13.84 28.12
C GLN A 181 7.67 13.37 26.86
N VAL A 182 6.71 14.16 26.37
CA VAL A 182 5.96 13.84 25.14
C VAL A 182 6.90 13.66 23.93
N ILE A 183 7.89 14.54 23.78
CA ILE A 183 8.89 14.42 22.70
C ILE A 183 9.72 13.13 22.85
N THR A 184 10.08 12.78 24.07
CA THR A 184 10.87 11.57 24.38
C THR A 184 10.08 10.31 24.05
N ASP A 185 8.82 10.25 24.47
CA ASP A 185 7.92 9.13 24.22
C ASP A 185 7.68 8.95 22.71
N PHE A 186 7.46 10.05 21.98
CA PHE A 186 7.30 10.00 20.53
C PHE A 186 8.55 9.46 19.82
N LYS A 187 9.75 9.96 20.17
CA LYS A 187 11.02 9.46 19.64
C LYS A 187 11.24 7.99 19.98
N GLY A 188 10.88 7.57 21.19
CA GLY A 188 10.96 6.18 21.65
C GLY A 188 10.05 5.25 20.85
N SER A 189 8.79 5.64 20.66
CA SER A 189 7.82 4.90 19.86
C SER A 189 8.26 4.77 18.40
N HIS A 190 8.74 5.85 17.78
CA HIS A 190 9.23 5.82 16.41
C HIS A 190 10.44 4.89 16.24
N LYS A 191 11.43 4.94 17.14
CA LYS A 191 12.59 4.04 17.13
C LYS A 191 12.17 2.58 17.29
N SER A 192 11.21 2.30 18.18
CA SER A 192 10.68 0.96 18.39
C SER A 192 9.97 0.41 17.15
N SER A 193 9.14 1.23 16.50
CA SER A 193 8.49 0.87 15.23
C SER A 193 9.50 0.57 14.12
N LEU A 194 10.55 1.38 13.98
CA LEU A 194 11.62 1.12 13.02
C LEU A 194 12.38 -0.18 13.33
N ALA A 195 12.66 -0.45 14.60
CA ALA A 195 13.32 -1.68 15.03
C ALA A 195 12.46 -2.92 14.71
N GLN A 196 11.15 -2.87 14.98
CA GLN A 196 10.20 -3.93 14.63
C GLN A 196 10.14 -4.17 13.11
N LYS A 197 10.02 -3.10 12.32
CA LYS A 197 10.02 -3.19 10.85
C LYS A 197 11.32 -3.78 10.30
N LYS A 198 12.46 -3.48 10.92
CA LYS A 198 13.75 -4.05 10.53
C LYS A 198 13.83 -5.54 10.90
N ALA A 199 13.40 -5.90 12.11
CA ALA A 199 13.36 -7.30 12.56
C ALA A 199 12.41 -8.18 11.74
N ALA A 200 11.31 -7.62 11.23
CA ALA A 200 10.38 -8.35 10.35
C ALA A 200 10.96 -8.62 8.95
N LYS A 201 11.93 -7.81 8.48
CA LYS A 201 12.60 -8.01 7.19
C LYS A 201 13.78 -8.99 7.28
N ASP A 202 14.44 -9.03 8.44
CA ASP A 202 15.51 -9.97 8.75
C ASP A 202 15.13 -10.79 10.00
N PRO A 203 14.27 -11.82 9.88
CA PRO A 203 13.97 -12.69 11.00
C PRO A 203 15.25 -13.37 11.42
N LYS A 204 15.75 -13.09 12.63
CA LYS A 204 16.80 -13.91 13.22
C LYS A 204 16.18 -15.29 13.45
N GLU A 205 16.82 -16.32 12.90
CA GLU A 205 16.45 -17.71 13.16
C GLU A 205 16.30 -17.92 14.69
N PRO A 206 15.27 -18.67 15.12
CA PRO A 206 15.14 -19.02 16.53
C PRO A 206 16.44 -19.67 16.97
N LYS A 207 17.05 -19.16 18.04
CA LYS A 207 18.15 -19.86 18.67
C LYS A 207 17.58 -21.14 19.27
N GLU A 208 18.04 -22.29 18.76
CA GLU A 208 17.83 -23.61 19.34
C GLU A 208 18.26 -23.67 20.82
#